data_AF-A0A9W4UX12-F1
#
_entry.id   AF-A0A9W4UX12-F1
#
_cell.length_a   1.000
_cell.length_b   1.000
_cell.length_c   1.000
_cell.angle_alpha   90.00
_cell.angle_beta   90.00
_cell.angle_gamma   90.00
#
_symmetry.space_group_name_H-M   'P 1'
#
loop_
_entity.id
_entity.type
_entity.pdbx_description
1 polymer ?
#
loop_
_entity_poly.entity_id
_entity_poly.type
_entity_poly.pdbx_seq_one_letter_code
_entity_poly.pdbx_strand_id
1 'polypeptide(L)'
;MSPSWLSWYAYAHLAALSIPGTLAVLFGQTIPGVLASPFRMAGEYVVLGAVFVFALAWILRARPRTRPTGYEVVVFDVFGSRCRMEGIRTRFRTHDVAWSYMRQYKEAYPLNSFALVSDDPGSARPTIFRYI
;
A
#
# COMPACT_ATOMS: atom_id res chain seq x y z
N MET A 1 -52.74 67.28 -12.86
CA MET A 1 -52.76 65.93 -12.24
C MET A 1 -52.36 64.94 -13.31
N SER A 2 -51.17 64.36 -13.24
CA SER A 2 -50.81 63.23 -14.11
C SER A 2 -51.63 62.00 -13.69
N PRO A 3 -52.14 61.18 -14.63
CA PRO A 3 -52.88 59.98 -14.27
C PRO A 3 -52.03 59.03 -13.44
N SER A 4 -52.48 58.69 -12.23
CA SER A 4 -51.82 57.71 -11.33
C SER A 4 -51.60 56.34 -11.99
N TRP A 5 -52.44 56.00 -12.97
CA TRP A 5 -52.34 54.77 -13.76
C TRP A 5 -51.04 54.69 -14.58
N LEU A 6 -50.53 55.80 -15.11
CA LEU A 6 -49.30 55.79 -15.91
C LEU A 6 -48.07 55.38 -15.08
N SER A 7 -48.04 55.79 -13.82
CA SER A 7 -46.98 55.39 -12.89
C SER A 7 -47.02 53.89 -12.59
N TRP A 8 -48.22 53.34 -12.37
CA TRP A 8 -48.42 51.90 -12.16
C TRP A 8 -47.95 51.06 -13.36
N TYR A 9 -48.31 51.45 -14.59
CA TYR A 9 -47.86 50.76 -15.80
C TYR A 9 -46.34 50.84 -15.97
N ALA A 10 -45.72 51.99 -15.69
CA ALA A 10 -44.27 52.13 -15.75
C ALA A 10 -43.56 51.18 -14.77
N TYR A 11 -44.04 51.07 -13.53
CA TYR A 11 -43.49 50.12 -12.56
C TYR A 11 -43.70 48.66 -12.98
N ALA A 12 -44.87 48.32 -13.51
CA ALA A 12 -45.15 46.98 -13.99
C ALA A 12 -44.24 46.58 -15.17
N HIS A 13 -43.99 47.49 -16.11
CA HIS A 13 -43.08 47.26 -17.23
C HIS A 13 -41.61 47.11 -16.78
N LEU A 14 -41.15 47.96 -15.85
CA LEU A 14 -39.80 47.85 -15.29
C LEU A 14 -39.61 46.56 -14.50
N ALA A 15 -40.63 46.14 -13.75
CA ALA A 15 -40.64 44.87 -13.03
C ALA A 15 -40.61 43.67 -14.00
N ALA A 16 -41.43 43.70 -15.06
CA ALA A 16 -41.47 42.63 -16.06
C ALA A 16 -40.14 42.43 -16.79
N LEU A 17 -39.37 43.52 -16.97
CA LEU A 17 -38.04 43.47 -17.60
C LEU A 17 -36.92 43.04 -16.64
N SER A 18 -37.02 43.40 -15.35
CA SER A 18 -35.94 43.17 -14.37
C SER A 18 -36.03 41.84 -13.63
N ILE A 19 -37.24 41.39 -13.28
CA ILE A 19 -37.47 40.17 -12.52
C ILE A 19 -36.89 38.92 -13.22
N PRO A 20 -37.08 38.70 -14.53
CA PRO A 20 -36.53 37.52 -15.20
C PRO A 20 -34.99 37.45 -15.17
N GLY A 21 -34.33 38.60 -15.35
CA GLY A 21 -32.86 38.68 -15.29
C GLY A 21 -32.31 38.40 -13.89
N THR A 22 -32.95 38.95 -12.86
CA THR A 22 -32.56 38.66 -11.46
C THR A 22 -32.77 37.21 -11.08
N LEU A 23 -33.88 36.57 -11.52
CA LEU A 23 -34.11 35.14 -11.30
C LEU A 23 -33.08 34.27 -12.03
N ALA A 24 -32.71 34.64 -13.26
CA ALA A 24 -31.70 33.92 -14.02
C ALA A 24 -30.32 33.96 -13.33
N VAL A 25 -29.91 35.10 -12.77
CA VAL A 25 -28.67 35.22 -12.00
C VAL A 25 -28.75 34.46 -10.69
N LEU A 26 -29.87 34.57 -9.97
CA LEU A 26 -30.08 33.92 -8.69
C LEU A 26 -30.01 32.39 -8.80
N PHE A 27 -30.74 31.81 -9.75
CA PHE A 27 -30.80 30.36 -9.93
C PHE A 27 -29.67 29.81 -10.81
N GLY A 28 -29.12 30.61 -11.72
CA GLY A 28 -28.04 30.18 -12.61
C GLY A 28 -26.65 30.30 -11.99
N GLN A 29 -26.43 31.23 -11.07
CA GLN A 29 -25.11 31.52 -10.53
C GLN A 29 -25.09 31.54 -9.00
N THR A 30 -25.96 32.32 -8.36
CA THR A 30 -25.85 32.58 -6.91
C THR A 30 -26.17 31.35 -6.07
N ILE A 31 -27.33 30.73 -6.26
CA ILE A 31 -27.76 29.53 -5.51
C ILE A 31 -26.81 28.36 -5.78
N PRO A 32 -26.48 28.01 -7.04
CA PRO A 32 -25.52 26.94 -7.30
C PRO A 32 -24.14 27.22 -6.71
N GLY A 33 -23.66 28.48 -6.78
CA GLY A 33 -22.35 28.87 -6.24
C GLY A 33 -22.26 28.74 -4.73
N VAL A 34 -23.28 29.21 -4.00
CA VAL A 34 -23.34 29.11 -2.54
C VAL A 34 -23.47 27.64 -2.10
N LEU A 35 -24.28 26.84 -2.80
CA LEU A 35 -24.43 25.42 -2.50
C LEU A 35 -23.16 24.63 -2.81
N ALA A 36 -22.43 24.94 -3.88
CA ALA A 36 -21.21 24.23 -4.27
C ALA A 36 -19.97 24.65 -3.46
N SER A 37 -19.95 25.86 -2.91
CA SER A 37 -18.84 26.40 -2.12
C SER A 37 -18.35 25.47 -0.99
N PRO A 38 -19.22 24.96 -0.08
CA PRO A 38 -18.78 24.07 0.99
C PRO A 38 -18.25 22.74 0.46
N PHE A 39 -18.80 22.20 -0.63
CA PHE A 39 -18.30 20.96 -1.24
C PHE A 39 -16.96 21.14 -1.93
N ARG A 40 -16.70 22.31 -2.53
CA ARG A 40 -15.38 22.62 -3.10
C ARG A 40 -14.32 22.71 -2.01
N MET A 41 -14.59 23.49 -0.97
CA MET A 41 -13.66 23.65 0.16
C MET A 41 -13.45 22.32 0.90
N ALA A 42 -14.53 21.64 1.28
CA ALA A 42 -14.44 20.34 1.96
C ALA A 42 -13.79 19.28 1.08
N GLY A 43 -14.07 19.28 -0.23
CA GLY A 43 -13.50 18.34 -1.19
C GLY A 43 -11.98 18.39 -1.25
N GLU A 44 -11.40 19.60 -1.27
CA GLU A 44 -9.94 19.79 -1.25
C GLU A 44 -9.31 19.16 0.00
N TYR A 45 -9.87 19.43 1.19
CA TYR A 45 -9.37 18.88 2.44
C TYR A 45 -9.58 17.37 2.56
N VAL A 46 -10.70 16.84 2.04
CA VAL A 46 -10.97 15.40 2.01
C VAL A 46 -9.97 14.67 1.12
N VAL A 47 -9.67 15.20 -0.07
CA VAL A 47 -8.67 14.61 -0.97
C VAL A 47 -7.29 14.63 -0.33
N LEU A 48 -6.89 15.76 0.25
CA LEU A 48 -5.59 15.88 0.94
C LEU A 48 -5.48 14.90 2.12
N GLY A 49 -6.54 14.80 2.93
CA GLY A 49 -6.61 13.86 4.04
C GLY A 49 -6.55 12.40 3.58
N ALA A 50 -7.25 12.05 2.50
CA ALA A 50 -7.21 10.70 1.94
C ALA A 50 -5.82 10.32 1.44
N VAL A 51 -5.14 11.21 0.72
CA VAL A 51 -3.76 10.99 0.25
C VAL A 51 -2.80 10.82 1.43
N PHE A 52 -2.96 11.65 2.47
CA PHE A 52 -2.12 11.56 3.67
C PHE A 52 -2.31 10.23 4.42
N VAL A 53 -3.56 9.83 4.67
CA VAL A 53 -3.89 8.55 5.30
C VAL A 53 -3.38 7.38 4.46
N PHE A 54 -3.53 7.45 3.14
CA PHE A 54 -3.03 6.44 2.23
C PHE A 54 -1.50 6.32 2.31
N ALA A 55 -0.76 7.44 2.27
CA ALA A 55 0.69 7.45 2.40
C ALA A 55 1.14 6.87 3.76
N LEU A 56 0.47 7.25 4.85
CA LEU A 56 0.78 6.74 6.19
C LEU A 56 0.51 5.24 6.28
N ALA A 57 -0.64 4.79 5.78
CA ALA A 57 -0.98 3.37 5.71
C ALA A 57 0.02 2.59 4.86
N TRP A 58 0.47 3.16 3.74
CA TRP A 58 1.49 2.57 2.87
C TRP A 58 2.82 2.40 3.61
N ILE A 59 3.29 3.43 4.32
CA ILE A 59 4.53 3.38 5.11
C ILE A 59 4.43 2.34 6.23
N LEU A 60 3.31 2.32 6.97
CA LEU A 60 3.09 1.35 8.04
C LEU A 60 3.02 -0.09 7.50
N ARG A 61 2.44 -0.27 6.30
CA ARG A 61 2.34 -1.56 5.63
C ARG A 61 3.64 -1.98 4.94
N ALA A 62 4.57 -1.07 4.70
CA ALA A 62 5.94 -1.36 4.30
C ALA A 62 6.73 -1.97 5.49
N ARG A 63 6.25 -3.11 6.00
CA ARG A 63 6.98 -3.97 6.93
C ARG A 63 8.28 -4.39 6.26
N PRO A 64 9.46 -4.07 6.85
CA PRO A 64 10.70 -4.68 6.42
C PRO A 64 10.54 -6.19 6.58
N ARG A 65 10.56 -6.92 5.47
CA ARG A 65 10.51 -8.38 5.50
C ARG A 65 11.73 -8.84 6.27
N THR A 66 11.52 -9.42 7.45
CA THR A 66 12.61 -9.87 8.32
C THR A 66 13.48 -10.83 7.53
N ARG A 67 14.76 -10.49 7.39
CA ARG A 67 15.72 -11.40 6.76
C ARG A 67 15.94 -12.57 7.71
N PRO A 68 16.09 -13.80 7.19
CA PRO A 68 16.39 -14.95 8.05
C PRO A 68 17.68 -14.69 8.82
N THR A 69 17.65 -14.99 10.12
CA THR A 69 18.73 -14.62 11.06
C THR A 69 19.90 -15.61 10.98
N GLY A 70 19.66 -16.79 10.41
CA GLY A 70 20.68 -17.80 10.18
C GLY A 70 20.27 -18.81 9.11
N TYR A 71 21.25 -19.62 8.72
CA TYR A 71 21.13 -20.69 7.77
C TYR A 71 21.71 -21.97 8.37
N GLU A 72 21.07 -23.10 8.08
CA GLU A 72 21.47 -24.43 8.52
C GLU A 72 21.62 -25.35 7.31
N VAL A 73 22.71 -26.12 7.29
CA VAL A 73 22.96 -27.20 6.36
C VAL A 73 22.51 -28.49 7.04
N VAL A 74 21.44 -29.08 6.53
CA VAL A 74 20.88 -30.35 7.00
C VAL A 74 21.43 -31.48 6.15
N VAL A 75 21.93 -32.53 6.78
CA VAL A 75 22.47 -33.70 6.11
C VAL A 75 21.40 -34.79 6.01
N PHE A 76 21.35 -35.45 4.87
CA PHE A 76 20.52 -36.60 4.58
C PHE A 76 21.42 -37.78 4.21
N ASP A 77 21.12 -38.93 4.82
CA ASP A 77 21.73 -40.20 4.48
C ASP A 77 21.25 -40.69 3.09
N VAL A 78 21.85 -41.77 2.58
CA VAL A 78 21.53 -42.42 1.30
C VAL A 78 20.05 -42.82 1.21
N PHE A 79 19.42 -43.11 2.35
CA PHE A 79 17.98 -43.42 2.45
C PHE A 79 17.08 -42.17 2.54
N GLY A 80 17.63 -40.96 2.42
CA GLY A 80 16.86 -39.71 2.51
C GLY A 80 16.43 -39.34 3.94
N SER A 81 16.94 -40.03 4.96
CA SER A 81 16.67 -39.74 6.37
C SER A 81 17.65 -38.69 6.90
N ARG A 82 17.18 -37.76 7.75
CA ARG A 82 18.06 -36.76 8.36
C ARG A 82 19.08 -37.44 9.26
N CYS A 83 20.35 -37.12 9.04
CA CYS A 83 21.46 -37.62 9.84
C CYS A 83 22.26 -36.44 10.41
N ARG A 84 22.89 -36.65 11.57
CA ARG A 84 23.80 -35.68 12.18
C ARG A 84 25.23 -36.19 12.02
N MET A 85 25.98 -35.57 11.11
CA MET A 85 27.41 -35.85 10.97
C MET A 85 28.19 -35.09 12.04
N GLU A 86 29.00 -35.81 12.82
CA GLU A 86 29.91 -35.19 13.77
C GLU A 86 31.12 -34.58 13.07
N GLY A 87 31.66 -33.48 13.61
CA GLY A 87 32.86 -32.84 13.09
C GLY A 87 32.66 -31.81 11.97
N ILE A 88 31.45 -31.67 11.41
CA ILE A 88 31.14 -30.62 10.42
C ILE A 88 30.27 -29.52 11.01
N ARG A 89 30.51 -28.29 10.56
CA ARG A 89 29.73 -27.12 10.97
C ARG A 89 28.45 -27.07 10.13
N THR A 90 27.30 -27.16 10.79
CA THR A 90 26.01 -27.12 10.10
C THR A 90 25.32 -25.76 10.16
N ARG A 91 25.69 -24.87 11.09
CA ARG A 91 25.02 -23.57 11.29
C ARG A 91 25.89 -22.37 10.90
N PHE A 92 25.27 -21.45 10.17
CA PHE A 92 25.91 -20.28 9.59
C PHE A 92 25.01 -19.04 9.71
N ARG A 93 25.63 -17.85 9.76
CA ARG A 93 24.87 -16.58 9.78
C ARG A 93 24.50 -16.08 8.38
N THR A 94 25.31 -16.42 7.38
CA THR A 94 25.19 -15.88 6.02
C THR A 94 24.94 -16.98 5.02
N HIS A 95 24.07 -16.72 4.03
CA HIS A 95 23.71 -17.66 2.97
C HIS A 95 24.93 -18.15 2.17
N ASP A 96 25.76 -17.21 1.72
CA ASP A 96 26.90 -17.51 0.83
C ASP A 96 27.93 -18.42 1.50
N VAL A 97 28.19 -18.18 2.78
CA VAL A 97 29.08 -19.03 3.58
C VAL A 97 28.48 -20.43 3.71
N ALA A 98 27.21 -20.53 4.08
CA ALA A 98 26.53 -21.81 4.20
C ALA A 98 26.55 -22.60 2.89
N TRP A 99 26.34 -21.91 1.77
CA TRP A 99 26.40 -22.50 0.43
C TRP A 99 27.80 -23.00 0.06
N SER A 100 28.84 -22.20 0.33
CA SER A 100 30.22 -22.59 0.05
C SER A 100 30.63 -23.84 0.82
N TYR A 101 30.28 -23.92 2.11
CA TYR A 101 30.53 -25.11 2.93
C TYR A 101 29.70 -26.30 2.45
N MET A 102 28.44 -26.11 2.07
CA MET A 102 27.61 -27.20 1.56
C MET A 102 28.19 -27.82 0.28
N ARG A 103 28.74 -27.01 -0.63
CA ARG A 103 29.48 -27.52 -1.80
C ARG A 103 30.70 -28.34 -1.38
N GLN A 104 31.51 -27.81 -0.47
CA GLN A 104 32.68 -28.52 0.06
C GLN A 104 32.29 -29.86 0.71
N TYR A 105 31.19 -29.89 1.45
CA TYR A 105 30.67 -31.12 2.06
C TYR A 105 30.18 -32.11 1.03
N LYS A 106 29.56 -31.64 -0.07
CA LYS A 106 29.14 -32.52 -1.16
C LYS A 106 30.33 -33.16 -1.87
N GLU A 107 31.41 -32.40 -2.06
CA GLU A 107 32.67 -32.92 -2.63
C GLU A 107 33.34 -33.93 -1.70
N ALA A 108 33.38 -33.67 -0.39
CA ALA A 108 33.97 -34.57 0.59
C ALA A 108 33.12 -35.83 0.86
N TYR A 109 31.79 -35.72 0.78
CA TYR A 109 30.84 -36.78 1.11
C TYR A 109 29.80 -36.96 -0.02
N PRO A 110 30.20 -37.54 -1.16
CA PRO A 110 29.35 -37.60 -2.36
C PRO A 110 28.08 -38.45 -2.17
N LEU A 111 28.10 -39.42 -1.24
CA LEU A 111 26.98 -40.32 -0.95
C LEU A 111 25.87 -39.66 -0.12
N ASN A 112 26.20 -38.61 0.62
CA ASN A 112 25.24 -37.87 1.41
C ASN A 112 24.58 -36.78 0.56
N SER A 113 23.35 -36.44 0.91
CA SER A 113 22.66 -35.27 0.38
C SER A 113 22.64 -34.17 1.43
N PHE A 114 22.67 -32.92 0.97
CA PHE A 114 22.72 -31.75 1.82
C PHE A 114 21.63 -30.77 1.39
N ALA A 115 20.89 -30.24 2.37
CA ALA A 115 19.92 -29.18 2.15
C ALA A 115 20.31 -27.91 2.90
N LEU A 116 20.25 -26.79 2.21
CA LEU A 116 20.42 -25.47 2.80
C LEU A 116 19.06 -24.91 3.20
N VAL A 117 18.93 -24.55 4.46
CA VAL A 117 17.68 -24.17 5.11
C VAL A 117 17.84 -22.83 5.82
N SER A 118 16.84 -21.95 5.81
CA SER A 118 16.85 -20.78 6.70
C SER A 118 16.17 -21.06 8.02
N ASP A 119 16.77 -20.53 9.07
CA ASP A 119 16.14 -20.37 10.37
C ASP A 119 15.38 -19.03 10.37
N ASP A 120 14.09 -19.09 10.02
CA ASP A 120 13.19 -17.95 10.12
C ASP A 120 12.32 -18.12 11.38
N PRO A 121 12.50 -17.28 12.42
CA PRO A 121 11.76 -17.40 13.68
C PRO A 121 10.24 -17.24 13.50
N GLY A 122 9.77 -16.69 12.37
CA GLY A 122 8.35 -16.56 12.04
C GLY A 122 7.75 -17.75 11.30
N SER A 123 8.55 -18.72 10.85
CA SER A 123 8.08 -19.84 10.03
C SER A 123 8.03 -21.14 10.82
N ALA A 124 6.84 -21.74 10.94
CA ALA A 124 6.66 -23.04 11.57
C ALA A 124 7.41 -24.18 10.86
N ARG A 125 7.82 -23.97 9.60
CA ARG A 125 8.60 -24.93 8.83
C ARG A 125 9.85 -24.26 8.26
N PRO A 126 11.01 -24.92 8.35
CA PRO A 126 12.21 -24.41 7.71
C PRO A 126 12.04 -24.36 6.19
N THR A 127 12.44 -23.26 5.56
CA THR A 127 12.38 -23.12 4.09
C THR A 127 13.68 -23.65 3.48
N ILE A 128 13.58 -24.61 2.56
CA ILE A 128 14.73 -25.16 1.84
C ILE A 128 15.07 -24.23 0.66
N PHE A 129 16.27 -23.67 0.65
CA PHE A 129 16.77 -22.83 -0.44
C PHE A 129 17.39 -23.67 -1.55
N ARG A 130 18.08 -24.76 -1.18
CA ARG A 130 18.78 -25.62 -2.15
C ARG A 130 19.03 -27.02 -1.58
N TYR A 131 19.09 -28.01 -2.46
CA TYR A 131 19.34 -29.41 -2.16
C TYR A 131 20.37 -29.95 -3.17
N ILE A 132 21.46 -30.58 -2.70
CA ILE A 132 22.53 -31.19 -3.54
C ILE A 132 23.04 -32.52 -2.99
#